data_AF-A0A9P1D7X5-F1
#
_entry.id   AF-A0A9P1D7X5-F1
#
_cell.length_a   1.000
_cell.length_b   1.000
_cell.length_c   1.000
_cell.angle_alpha   90.00
_cell.angle_beta   90.00
_cell.angle_gamma   90.00
#
_symmetry.space_group_name_H-M   'P 1'
#
loop_
_entity.id
_entity.type
_entity.pdbx_description
1 polymer ?
#
loop_
_entity_poly.entity_id
_entity_poly.type
_entity_poly.pdbx_seq_one_letter_code
_entity_poly.pdbx_strand_id
1 'polypeptide(L)'
;DTDFDFLEGDVIWNYRPGVDLHDADDMSVSLSKGKDFKVWFMHTTDCKRDRPDLFKQQDPGVCVSYEGVDDAVDALLQRVTESPVDAVIGLFEGCIVVHLAAARLLQQGTELPWPCSVFFGDLPIRDDSWAAPFSKGAKAKHPSIHIFGRYDEYYHYGRRAAGRIAPEDYYEASLVLEHDEGHRLPQLQPRAGELYARVAREVRLCCGRPVKDGFNELHTWRKALRPPKPLAPPLLEMEMMMPRKLRVLALTGGHSCTEVLKYQSAPLRQAIGRDLCEFTFIEGTEDWNWFEGEPIVSDMEKKLAKGAQLKNWYMDTITEETPTDKPNREKQFDPKSRGGLRVNPRYHKIPEKVQKLKELIFDEGPFDVLVAFSQGCIMTHLLIGHLRKEEPATQAASKRWHFTRNQPEEMPWRVSVFFNGMHIRDKDYMDLFDTPSPHPTVHVFGKADEFYDYGRDGFGYKPQEEYYVDPVIFSHSEGHAFPTQPPRAREIYDRVAAEIWRHCGGRPPA
;
A
#
# COMPACT_ATOMS: atom_id res chain seq x y z
N ASP A 1 -1.22 -46.37 5.61
CA ASP A 1 0.20 -46.01 5.72
C ASP A 1 0.54 -45.01 4.65
N THR A 2 1.30 -43.99 5.01
CA THR A 2 1.78 -42.93 4.10
C THR A 2 3.27 -42.84 4.32
N ASP A 3 4.03 -42.91 3.24
CA ASP A 3 5.48 -42.73 3.27
C ASP A 3 5.80 -41.28 2.90
N PHE A 4 6.77 -40.70 3.59
CA PHE A 4 7.23 -39.33 3.35
C PHE A 4 8.70 -39.36 3.02
N ASP A 5 9.00 -38.87 1.84
CA ASP A 5 10.37 -38.58 1.41
C ASP A 5 10.60 -37.08 1.44
N PHE A 6 11.80 -36.68 1.87
CA PHE A 6 12.16 -35.27 2.06
C PHE A 6 13.32 -34.93 1.13
N LEU A 7 13.12 -33.87 0.35
CA LEU A 7 14.14 -33.24 -0.47
C LEU A 7 14.44 -31.86 0.11
N GLU A 8 15.72 -31.54 0.28
CA GLU A 8 16.21 -30.27 0.80
C GLU A 8 16.93 -29.51 -0.31
N GLY A 9 16.97 -28.17 -0.21
CA GLY A 9 17.88 -27.36 -1.03
C GLY A 9 19.34 -27.72 -0.76
N ASP A 10 20.24 -27.28 -1.62
CA ASP A 10 21.68 -27.58 -1.58
C ASP A 10 22.56 -26.35 -1.43
N VAL A 11 21.99 -25.14 -1.53
CA VAL A 11 22.70 -23.87 -1.36
C VAL A 11 22.66 -23.45 0.10
N ILE A 12 23.82 -23.21 0.72
CA ILE A 12 23.89 -22.71 2.10
C ILE A 12 23.38 -21.28 2.15
N TRP A 13 22.33 -21.06 2.95
CA TRP A 13 21.80 -19.74 3.24
C TRP A 13 22.64 -19.05 4.30
N ASN A 14 22.95 -17.78 4.04
CA ASN A 14 23.63 -16.90 4.98
C ASN A 14 22.77 -15.65 5.15
N TYR A 15 22.46 -15.28 6.39
CA TYR A 15 21.71 -14.06 6.67
C TYR A 15 22.44 -12.83 6.12
N ARG A 16 21.70 -12.01 5.38
CA ARG A 16 22.17 -10.76 4.78
C ARG A 16 21.47 -9.59 5.46
N PRO A 17 22.13 -8.89 6.40
CA PRO A 17 21.56 -7.72 7.06
C PRO A 17 21.04 -6.69 6.05
N GLY A 18 19.80 -6.22 6.24
CA GLY A 18 19.15 -5.25 5.35
C GLY A 18 18.59 -5.82 4.05
N VAL A 19 18.91 -7.07 3.71
CA VAL A 19 18.32 -7.79 2.57
C VAL A 19 17.25 -8.73 3.06
N ASP A 20 17.60 -9.65 3.96
CA ASP A 20 16.67 -10.63 4.51
C ASP A 20 15.81 -10.01 5.62
N LEU A 21 14.52 -10.35 5.64
CA LEU A 21 13.55 -9.73 6.55
C LEU A 21 13.87 -10.02 8.02
N HIS A 22 14.34 -11.23 8.30
CA HIS A 22 14.73 -11.71 9.62
C HIS A 22 15.81 -12.80 9.45
N ASP A 23 16.63 -12.95 10.49
CA ASP A 23 17.50 -14.12 10.61
C ASP A 23 16.67 -15.35 11.06
N ALA A 24 17.26 -16.53 11.00
CA ALA A 24 16.66 -17.73 11.58
C ALA A 24 16.40 -17.50 13.08
N ASP A 25 15.17 -17.71 13.53
CA ASP A 25 14.81 -17.53 14.93
C ASP A 25 15.51 -18.56 15.85
N ASP A 26 15.61 -18.26 17.14
CA ASP A 26 16.30 -19.10 18.13
C ASP A 26 15.79 -20.55 18.16
N MET A 27 14.49 -20.76 17.93
CA MET A 27 13.90 -22.10 17.89
C MET A 27 14.35 -22.83 16.62
N SER A 28 14.33 -22.19 15.47
CA SER A 28 14.85 -22.74 14.20
C SER A 28 16.33 -23.11 14.32
N VAL A 29 17.16 -22.23 14.89
CA VAL A 29 18.58 -22.50 15.16
C VAL A 29 18.76 -23.67 16.12
N SER A 30 17.94 -23.75 17.18
CA SER A 30 17.98 -24.87 18.12
C SER A 30 17.59 -26.21 17.45
N LEU A 31 16.56 -26.20 16.59
CA LEU A 31 16.07 -27.39 15.90
C LEU A 31 17.05 -27.89 14.81
N SER A 32 17.84 -27.00 14.21
CA SER A 32 18.83 -27.38 13.19
C SER A 32 19.95 -28.26 13.75
N LYS A 33 20.18 -28.22 15.08
CA LYS A 33 21.28 -28.93 15.76
C LYS A 33 22.65 -28.60 15.15
N GLY A 34 22.85 -27.35 14.75
CA GLY A 34 24.09 -26.86 14.16
C GLY A 34 24.29 -27.25 12.70
N LYS A 35 23.25 -27.76 12.02
CA LYS A 35 23.26 -27.89 10.56
C LYS A 35 23.06 -26.53 9.91
N ASP A 36 23.67 -26.37 8.74
CA ASP A 36 23.46 -25.20 7.88
C ASP A 36 22.00 -25.12 7.42
N PHE A 37 21.47 -23.90 7.39
CA PHE A 37 20.22 -23.62 6.69
C PHE A 37 20.48 -23.60 5.20
N LYS A 38 19.58 -24.19 4.42
CA LYS A 38 19.73 -24.29 2.98
C LYS A 38 18.53 -23.69 2.27
N VAL A 39 18.81 -23.07 1.12
CA VAL A 39 17.83 -22.55 0.16
C VAL A 39 17.93 -23.35 -1.13
N TRP A 40 16.89 -23.28 -1.94
CA TRP A 40 16.84 -23.97 -3.23
C TRP A 40 17.60 -23.23 -4.32
N PHE A 41 17.63 -21.90 -4.25
CA PHE A 41 18.31 -21.05 -5.20
C PHE A 41 18.61 -19.71 -4.56
N MET A 42 19.44 -18.91 -5.22
CA MET A 42 19.62 -17.51 -4.86
C MET A 42 18.84 -16.64 -5.84
N HIS A 43 18.52 -15.42 -5.44
CA HIS A 43 17.97 -14.45 -6.37
C HIS A 43 18.65 -13.09 -6.24
N THR A 44 18.63 -12.36 -7.34
CA THR A 44 19.06 -10.97 -7.43
C THR A 44 17.92 -10.12 -7.99
N THR A 45 18.01 -8.81 -7.79
CA THR A 45 17.04 -7.85 -8.32
C THR A 45 17.74 -6.69 -9.00
N ASP A 46 17.11 -6.09 -10.01
CA ASP A 46 17.60 -4.85 -10.61
C ASP A 46 17.36 -3.61 -9.72
N CYS A 47 16.56 -3.75 -8.66
CA CYS A 47 16.20 -2.68 -7.75
C CYS A 47 17.42 -2.16 -6.98
N LYS A 48 17.85 -0.94 -7.30
CA LYS A 48 18.95 -0.24 -6.62
C LYS A 48 18.55 0.44 -5.30
N ARG A 49 17.26 0.40 -4.94
CA ARG A 49 16.75 0.99 -3.68
C ARG A 49 17.17 0.14 -2.48
N ASP A 50 17.60 0.80 -1.41
CA ASP A 50 17.90 0.16 -0.13
C ASP A 50 16.60 -0.07 0.64
N ARG A 51 16.02 -1.26 0.44
CA ARG A 51 14.81 -1.72 1.13
C ARG A 51 14.83 -3.24 1.29
N PRO A 52 14.13 -3.79 2.29
CA PRO A 52 14.02 -5.23 2.48
C PRO A 52 13.62 -5.96 1.20
N ASP A 53 14.21 -7.13 0.99
CA ASP A 53 14.06 -7.90 -0.24
C ASP A 53 12.61 -8.31 -0.51
N LEU A 54 11.83 -8.58 0.54
CA LEU A 54 10.38 -8.75 0.48
C LEU A 54 9.71 -7.69 -0.41
N PHE A 55 9.97 -6.41 -0.16
CA PHE A 55 9.35 -5.32 -0.93
C PHE A 55 9.86 -5.23 -2.36
N LYS A 56 11.10 -5.69 -2.62
CA LYS A 56 11.64 -5.78 -3.98
C LYS A 56 10.91 -6.86 -4.77
N GLN A 57 10.72 -8.04 -4.17
CA GLN A 57 9.99 -9.14 -4.81
C GLN A 57 8.52 -8.79 -5.07
N GLN A 58 7.88 -8.05 -4.16
CA GLN A 58 6.49 -7.64 -4.27
C GLN A 58 6.23 -6.47 -5.24
N ASP A 59 7.27 -5.85 -5.78
CA ASP A 59 7.13 -4.70 -6.66
C ASP A 59 6.99 -5.14 -8.14
N PRO A 60 5.88 -4.81 -8.82
CA PRO A 60 5.70 -5.15 -10.23
C PRO A 60 6.81 -4.60 -11.14
N GLY A 61 7.42 -3.47 -10.79
CA GLY A 61 8.44 -2.78 -11.59
C GLY A 61 9.86 -3.27 -11.36
N VAL A 62 10.08 -4.25 -10.47
CA VAL A 62 11.41 -4.81 -10.18
C VAL A 62 11.62 -6.12 -10.93
N CYS A 63 12.68 -6.21 -11.72
CA CYS A 63 13.12 -7.47 -12.31
C CYS A 63 13.82 -8.32 -11.24
N VAL A 64 13.45 -9.59 -11.17
CA VAL A 64 14.09 -10.59 -10.30
C VAL A 64 14.71 -11.65 -11.19
N SER A 65 15.92 -12.08 -10.86
CA SER A 65 16.61 -13.16 -11.56
C SER A 65 17.00 -14.25 -10.56
N TYR A 66 16.83 -15.50 -10.95
CA TYR A 66 17.17 -16.66 -10.12
C TYR A 66 18.51 -17.27 -10.55
N GLU A 67 19.29 -17.72 -9.58
CA GLU A 67 20.62 -18.33 -9.74
C GLU A 67 20.61 -19.72 -9.09
N GLY A 68 21.05 -20.75 -9.83
CA GLY A 68 21.09 -22.14 -9.33
C GLY A 68 19.76 -22.91 -9.43
N VAL A 69 18.72 -22.32 -10.02
CA VAL A 69 17.41 -22.98 -10.17
C VAL A 69 17.41 -24.23 -11.03
N ASP A 70 18.37 -24.36 -11.95
CA ASP A 70 18.47 -25.54 -12.79
C ASP A 70 18.75 -26.80 -11.99
N ASP A 71 19.71 -26.72 -11.06
CA ASP A 71 20.11 -27.81 -10.18
C ASP A 71 18.96 -28.22 -9.25
N ALA A 72 18.23 -27.24 -8.69
CA ALA A 72 17.07 -27.48 -7.85
C ALA A 72 15.93 -28.22 -8.59
N VAL A 73 15.63 -27.79 -9.83
CA VAL A 73 14.61 -28.44 -10.66
C VAL A 73 15.06 -29.84 -11.09
N ASP A 74 16.32 -30.01 -11.47
CA ASP A 74 16.87 -31.31 -11.84
C ASP A 74 16.86 -32.29 -10.67
N ALA A 75 17.24 -31.85 -9.46
CA ALA A 75 17.16 -32.66 -8.26
C ALA A 75 15.73 -33.14 -7.97
N LEU A 76 14.73 -32.25 -8.08
CA LEU A 76 13.32 -32.61 -7.92
C LEU A 76 12.89 -33.64 -8.98
N LEU A 77 13.15 -33.36 -10.26
CA LEU A 77 12.72 -34.22 -11.37
C LEU A 77 13.42 -35.59 -11.34
N GLN A 78 14.71 -35.63 -11.00
CA GLN A 78 15.45 -36.85 -10.79
C GLN A 78 14.83 -37.67 -9.65
N ARG A 79 14.60 -37.05 -8.49
CA ARG A 79 14.09 -37.75 -7.30
C ARG A 79 12.74 -38.42 -7.53
N VAL A 80 11.81 -37.72 -8.18
CA VAL A 80 10.46 -38.27 -8.48
C VAL A 80 10.47 -39.28 -9.61
N THR A 81 11.49 -39.25 -10.48
CA THR A 81 11.66 -40.25 -11.55
C THR A 81 12.25 -41.54 -10.99
N GLU A 82 13.25 -41.45 -10.10
CA GLU A 82 13.92 -42.60 -9.50
C GLU A 82 13.04 -43.35 -8.50
N SER A 83 12.23 -42.62 -7.74
CA SER A 83 11.21 -43.23 -6.88
C SER A 83 9.91 -42.44 -7.01
N PRO A 84 8.98 -42.92 -7.86
CA PRO A 84 7.69 -42.27 -8.10
C PRO A 84 6.92 -41.98 -6.81
N VAL A 85 6.35 -40.77 -6.75
CA VAL A 85 5.56 -40.30 -5.60
C VAL A 85 4.12 -40.03 -5.99
N ASP A 86 3.21 -40.22 -5.04
CA ASP A 86 1.78 -39.95 -5.22
C ASP A 86 1.46 -38.43 -5.18
N ALA A 87 2.29 -37.65 -4.48
CA ALA A 87 2.16 -36.19 -4.42
C ALA A 87 3.49 -35.52 -4.09
N VAL A 88 3.65 -34.28 -4.56
CA VAL A 88 4.76 -33.39 -4.17
C VAL A 88 4.22 -32.26 -3.29
N ILE A 89 4.86 -32.02 -2.15
CA ILE A 89 4.46 -30.98 -1.20
C ILE A 89 5.56 -29.91 -1.17
N GLY A 90 5.24 -28.70 -1.61
CA GLY A 90 6.08 -27.53 -1.50
C GLY A 90 5.75 -26.72 -0.25
N LEU A 91 6.79 -26.20 0.41
CA LEU A 91 6.70 -25.21 1.48
C LEU A 91 7.47 -23.97 1.03
N PHE A 92 6.82 -22.80 1.03
CA PHE A 92 7.44 -21.50 0.75
C PHE A 92 8.27 -21.50 -0.54
N GLU A 93 9.59 -21.32 -0.47
CA GLU A 93 10.49 -21.37 -1.63
C GLU A 93 10.42 -22.71 -2.40
N GLY A 94 10.16 -23.83 -1.71
CA GLY A 94 9.96 -25.13 -2.35
C GLY A 94 8.74 -25.15 -3.28
N CYS A 95 7.73 -24.31 -3.04
CA CYS A 95 6.61 -24.13 -3.98
C CYS A 95 7.10 -23.58 -5.33
N ILE A 96 8.04 -22.63 -5.29
CA ILE A 96 8.62 -22.01 -6.50
C ILE A 96 9.35 -23.07 -7.31
N VAL A 97 10.15 -23.94 -6.70
CA VAL A 97 10.86 -25.04 -7.41
C VAL A 97 9.89 -25.94 -8.16
N VAL A 98 8.76 -26.30 -7.54
CA VAL A 98 7.72 -27.11 -8.18
C VAL A 98 7.06 -26.36 -9.35
N HIS A 99 6.85 -25.04 -9.26
CA HIS A 99 6.38 -24.24 -10.38
C HIS A 99 7.42 -24.13 -11.51
N LEU A 100 8.71 -24.00 -11.18
CA LEU A 100 9.80 -23.97 -12.14
C LEU A 100 9.90 -25.29 -12.91
N ALA A 101 9.75 -26.43 -12.22
CA ALA A 101 9.65 -27.75 -12.84
C ALA A 101 8.44 -27.84 -13.78
N ALA A 102 7.27 -27.35 -13.36
CA ALA A 102 6.08 -27.29 -14.21
C ALA A 102 6.29 -26.40 -15.45
N ALA A 103 6.93 -25.24 -15.31
CA ALA A 103 7.27 -24.36 -16.42
C ALA A 103 8.21 -25.06 -17.43
N ARG A 104 9.26 -25.73 -16.94
CA ARG A 104 10.23 -26.49 -17.76
C ARG A 104 9.53 -27.59 -18.56
N LEU A 105 8.72 -28.42 -17.91
CA LEU A 105 8.02 -29.51 -18.57
C LEU A 105 6.98 -29.00 -19.58
N LEU A 106 6.27 -27.91 -19.26
CA LEU A 106 5.37 -27.25 -20.22
C LEU A 106 6.09 -26.77 -21.47
N GLN A 107 7.29 -26.19 -21.35
CA GLN A 107 8.10 -25.80 -22.50
C GLN A 107 8.52 -27.00 -23.36
N GLN A 108 8.75 -28.15 -22.72
CA GLN A 108 9.10 -29.41 -23.37
C GLN A 108 7.88 -30.15 -23.94
N GLY A 109 6.65 -29.70 -23.63
CA GLY A 109 5.42 -30.38 -24.01
C GLY A 109 5.16 -31.67 -23.24
N THR A 110 5.74 -31.81 -22.05
CA THR A 110 5.60 -32.97 -21.16
C THR A 110 4.72 -32.66 -19.95
N GLU A 111 4.10 -33.69 -19.38
CA GLU A 111 3.30 -33.57 -18.15
C GLU A 111 4.16 -33.81 -16.90
N LEU A 112 3.67 -33.34 -15.75
CA LEU A 112 4.32 -33.59 -14.46
C LEU A 112 4.27 -35.10 -14.14
N PRO A 113 5.39 -35.72 -13.71
CA PRO A 113 5.47 -37.17 -13.54
C PRO A 113 4.82 -37.69 -12.23
N TRP A 114 4.14 -36.83 -11.47
CA TRP A 114 3.38 -37.19 -10.28
C TRP A 114 1.90 -36.79 -10.39
N PRO A 115 0.99 -37.36 -9.59
CA PRO A 115 -0.45 -37.08 -9.67
C PRO A 115 -0.95 -35.74 -9.09
N CYS A 116 -0.31 -35.19 -8.04
CA CYS A 116 -0.81 -34.01 -7.33
C CYS A 116 0.29 -33.15 -6.71
N SER A 117 0.13 -31.82 -6.76
CA SER A 117 0.98 -30.87 -6.02
C SER A 117 0.21 -30.17 -4.90
N VAL A 118 0.85 -30.01 -3.74
CA VAL A 118 0.32 -29.29 -2.58
C VAL A 118 1.30 -28.18 -2.19
N PHE A 119 0.80 -26.96 -2.01
CA PHE A 119 1.61 -25.76 -1.77
C PHE A 119 1.18 -25.09 -0.47
N PHE A 120 2.09 -24.94 0.49
CA PHE A 120 1.86 -24.12 1.67
C PHE A 120 2.71 -22.85 1.61
N GLY A 121 2.08 -21.69 1.83
CA GLY A 121 2.77 -20.40 1.73
C GLY A 121 3.24 -20.14 0.29
N ASP A 122 2.33 -20.35 -0.65
CA ASP A 122 2.65 -20.42 -2.07
C ASP A 122 3.08 -19.07 -2.69
N LEU A 123 4.09 -19.10 -3.56
CA LEU A 123 4.74 -17.92 -4.12
C LEU A 123 4.87 -18.04 -5.66
N PRO A 124 4.64 -16.94 -6.41
CA PRO A 124 4.77 -16.94 -7.87
C PRO A 124 6.24 -17.03 -8.34
N ILE A 125 6.43 -17.46 -9.59
CA ILE A 125 7.72 -17.30 -10.28
C ILE A 125 7.90 -15.81 -10.65
N ARG A 126 8.98 -15.20 -10.18
CA ARG A 126 9.32 -13.80 -10.49
C ARG A 126 10.26 -13.61 -11.65
N ASP A 127 11.13 -14.59 -11.87
CA ASP A 127 12.02 -14.56 -13.01
C ASP A 127 11.21 -14.72 -14.30
N ASP A 128 11.22 -13.67 -15.13
CA ASP A 128 10.46 -13.61 -16.38
C ASP A 128 10.88 -14.70 -17.37
N SER A 129 12.14 -15.14 -17.34
CA SER A 129 12.63 -16.21 -18.22
C SER A 129 11.94 -17.55 -17.90
N TRP A 130 11.70 -17.81 -16.62
CA TRP A 130 11.02 -19.02 -16.14
C TRP A 130 9.49 -18.90 -16.16
N ALA A 131 8.94 -17.71 -15.91
CA ALA A 131 7.50 -17.47 -15.93
C ALA A 131 6.91 -17.42 -17.34
N ALA A 132 7.74 -17.33 -18.38
CA ALA A 132 7.34 -17.15 -19.77
C ALA A 132 6.23 -18.10 -20.28
N PRO A 133 6.18 -19.41 -19.92
CA PRO A 133 5.10 -20.29 -20.34
C PRO A 133 3.73 -19.82 -19.82
N PHE A 134 3.65 -19.47 -18.54
CA PHE A 134 2.42 -19.04 -17.89
C PHE A 134 1.98 -17.66 -18.36
N SER A 135 2.91 -16.73 -18.57
CA SER A 135 2.64 -15.41 -19.12
C SER A 135 2.04 -15.46 -20.54
N LYS A 136 2.30 -16.53 -21.29
CA LYS A 136 1.70 -16.80 -22.61
C LYS A 136 0.34 -17.52 -22.53
N GLY A 137 -0.18 -17.72 -21.31
CA GLY A 137 -1.46 -18.38 -21.07
C GLY A 137 -1.41 -19.90 -21.03
N ALA A 138 -0.22 -20.52 -21.10
CA ALA A 138 -0.10 -21.96 -20.90
C ALA A 138 -0.46 -22.33 -19.46
N LYS A 139 -1.05 -23.51 -19.27
CA LYS A 139 -1.39 -24.05 -17.97
C LYS A 139 -1.00 -25.52 -17.89
N ALA A 140 -0.50 -25.94 -16.74
CA ALA A 140 -0.26 -27.33 -16.45
C ALA A 140 -1.60 -28.06 -16.23
N LYS A 141 -1.79 -29.17 -16.96
CA LYS A 141 -2.90 -30.12 -16.78
C LYS A 141 -2.69 -30.97 -15.54
N HIS A 142 -2.63 -30.32 -14.38
CA HIS A 142 -2.21 -30.96 -13.15
C HIS A 142 -3.03 -30.46 -11.96
N PRO A 143 -3.59 -31.36 -11.13
CA PRO A 143 -4.28 -30.99 -9.90
C PRO A 143 -3.34 -30.34 -8.89
N SER A 144 -3.76 -29.20 -8.35
CA SER A 144 -2.98 -28.43 -7.38
C SER A 144 -3.82 -27.97 -6.19
N ILE A 145 -3.23 -27.98 -5.00
CA ILE A 145 -3.86 -27.49 -3.78
C ILE A 145 -2.97 -26.40 -3.19
N HIS A 146 -3.50 -25.19 -3.07
CA HIS A 146 -2.78 -24.02 -2.58
C HIS A 146 -3.33 -23.60 -1.23
N ILE A 147 -2.47 -23.50 -0.22
CA ILE A 147 -2.83 -23.15 1.15
C ILE A 147 -2.12 -21.85 1.51
N PHE A 148 -2.92 -20.82 1.84
CA PHE A 148 -2.43 -19.48 2.15
C PHE A 148 -2.80 -19.04 3.56
N GLY A 149 -1.86 -18.41 4.26
CA GLY A 149 -2.17 -17.64 5.47
C GLY A 149 -2.69 -16.25 5.07
N ARG A 150 -3.87 -15.84 5.55
CA ARG A 150 -4.44 -14.51 5.23
C ARG A 150 -3.65 -13.35 5.82
N TYR A 151 -2.88 -13.63 6.87
CA TYR A 151 -1.98 -12.67 7.52
C TYR A 151 -0.52 -12.89 7.12
N ASP A 152 -0.27 -13.74 6.13
CA ASP A 152 1.05 -13.92 5.56
C ASP A 152 1.41 -12.62 4.82
N GLU A 153 2.61 -12.10 5.05
CA GLU A 153 3.12 -10.92 4.34
C GLU A 153 3.25 -11.15 2.84
N TYR A 154 3.40 -12.40 2.44
CA TYR A 154 3.35 -12.83 1.06
C TYR A 154 1.93 -13.16 0.60
N TYR A 155 0.88 -13.07 1.42
CA TYR A 155 -0.48 -13.46 1.03
C TYR A 155 -0.94 -12.79 -0.27
N HIS A 156 -0.78 -11.47 -0.34
CA HIS A 156 -1.16 -10.70 -1.53
C HIS A 156 -0.23 -10.93 -2.68
N TYR A 157 1.05 -11.08 -2.38
CA TYR A 157 2.07 -11.38 -3.34
C TYR A 157 1.84 -12.74 -4.00
N GLY A 158 1.66 -13.80 -3.22
CA GLY A 158 1.21 -15.12 -3.64
C GLY A 158 -0.03 -15.02 -4.50
N ARG A 159 -1.13 -14.45 -3.98
CA ARG A 159 -2.42 -14.48 -4.69
C ARG A 159 -2.52 -13.56 -5.90
N ARG A 160 -1.68 -12.53 -6.03
CA ARG A 160 -1.72 -11.55 -7.15
C ARG A 160 -0.47 -11.50 -8.00
N ALA A 161 0.56 -12.23 -7.61
CA ALA A 161 1.89 -12.23 -8.20
C ALA A 161 2.47 -10.84 -8.49
N ALA A 162 2.23 -9.86 -7.61
CA ALA A 162 2.62 -8.47 -7.84
C ALA A 162 2.21 -7.98 -9.25
N GLY A 163 0.94 -8.19 -9.63
CA GLY A 163 0.43 -7.79 -10.95
C GLY A 163 0.71 -8.77 -12.08
N ARG A 164 1.29 -9.93 -11.80
CA ARG A 164 1.56 -11.01 -12.76
C ARG A 164 0.52 -12.14 -12.63
N ILE A 165 0.82 -13.29 -13.24
CA ILE A 165 -0.01 -14.50 -13.11
C ILE A 165 0.27 -15.14 -11.76
N ALA A 166 -0.78 -15.26 -10.96
CA ALA A 166 -0.73 -15.91 -9.65
C ALA A 166 -0.49 -17.43 -9.78
N PRO A 167 0.16 -18.07 -8.80
CA PRO A 167 0.57 -19.46 -8.88
C PRO A 167 -0.63 -20.42 -8.96
N GLU A 168 -1.77 -20.10 -8.33
CA GLU A 168 -2.97 -20.91 -8.52
C GLU A 168 -3.58 -20.82 -9.92
N ASP A 169 -3.09 -19.92 -10.77
CA ASP A 169 -3.50 -19.77 -12.17
C ASP A 169 -2.56 -20.48 -13.16
N TYR A 170 -1.42 -21.01 -12.70
CA TYR A 170 -0.49 -21.86 -13.47
C TYR A 170 -1.09 -23.22 -13.83
N TYR A 171 -2.10 -23.65 -13.08
CA TYR A 171 -2.72 -24.97 -13.20
C TYR A 171 -4.16 -24.86 -13.71
N GLU A 172 -4.61 -25.86 -14.48
CA GLU A 172 -5.99 -25.93 -14.96
C GLU A 172 -6.99 -26.23 -13.83
N ALA A 173 -6.56 -27.00 -12.83
CA ALA A 173 -7.38 -27.50 -11.74
C ALA A 173 -6.72 -27.21 -10.38
N SER A 174 -7.07 -26.08 -9.79
CA SER A 174 -6.50 -25.62 -8.51
C SER A 174 -7.58 -25.45 -7.45
N LEU A 175 -7.37 -26.06 -6.29
CA LEU A 175 -8.08 -25.80 -5.05
C LEU A 175 -7.30 -24.78 -4.23
N VAL A 176 -7.98 -23.79 -3.68
CA VAL A 176 -7.36 -22.78 -2.80
C VAL A 176 -8.02 -22.83 -1.44
N LEU A 177 -7.20 -22.94 -0.39
CA LEU A 177 -7.58 -22.97 1.01
C LEU A 177 -6.88 -21.82 1.75
N GLU A 178 -7.52 -21.30 2.79
CA GLU A 178 -7.02 -20.18 3.59
C GLU A 178 -7.12 -20.45 5.10
N HIS A 179 -6.15 -19.91 5.85
CA HIS A 179 -6.11 -19.89 7.32
C HIS A 179 -5.62 -18.53 7.85
N ASP A 180 -5.67 -18.32 9.17
CA ASP A 180 -5.42 -17.02 9.82
C ASP A 180 -4.12 -16.94 10.61
N GLU A 181 -3.14 -17.77 10.25
CA GLU A 181 -1.94 -17.93 11.10
C GLU A 181 -0.71 -17.20 10.54
N GLY A 182 -0.80 -16.51 9.41
CA GLY A 182 0.36 -15.83 8.82
C GLY A 182 1.26 -16.77 8.01
N HIS A 183 2.55 -16.42 7.86
CA HIS A 183 3.55 -17.18 7.10
C HIS A 183 4.04 -18.43 7.85
N ARG A 184 3.13 -19.36 8.15
CA ARG A 184 3.43 -20.64 8.83
C ARG A 184 2.44 -21.73 8.44
N LEU A 185 2.81 -22.97 8.71
CA LEU A 185 1.87 -24.10 8.61
C LEU A 185 0.71 -23.94 9.63
N PRO A 186 -0.54 -24.30 9.27
CA PRO A 186 -1.66 -24.22 10.19
C PRO A 186 -1.47 -25.07 11.45
N GLN A 187 -1.70 -24.49 12.64
CA GLN A 187 -1.54 -25.16 13.94
C GLN A 187 -2.78 -25.02 14.84
N LEU A 188 -3.55 -23.94 14.69
CA LEU A 188 -4.69 -23.65 15.57
C LEU A 188 -5.87 -24.62 15.35
N GLN A 189 -6.18 -25.41 16.38
CA GLN A 189 -7.32 -26.32 16.38
C GLN A 189 -8.65 -25.59 16.69
N PRO A 190 -9.79 -26.08 16.16
CA PRO A 190 -9.95 -27.27 15.30
C PRO A 190 -9.61 -27.00 13.82
N ARG A 191 -9.37 -25.73 13.46
CA ARG A 191 -9.25 -25.29 12.07
C ARG A 191 -8.12 -25.97 11.30
N ALA A 192 -6.96 -26.13 11.92
CA ALA A 192 -5.83 -26.86 11.33
C ALA A 192 -6.20 -28.31 11.02
N GLY A 193 -6.86 -29.02 11.95
CA GLY A 193 -7.33 -30.39 11.74
C GLY A 193 -8.30 -30.52 10.56
N GLU A 194 -9.26 -29.59 10.44
CA GLU A 194 -10.18 -29.55 9.30
C GLU A 194 -9.46 -29.30 7.97
N LEU A 195 -8.49 -28.38 7.96
CA LEU A 195 -7.72 -28.03 6.78
C LEU A 195 -6.87 -29.22 6.32
N TYR A 196 -6.13 -29.87 7.22
CA TYR A 196 -5.34 -31.05 6.88
C TYR A 196 -6.22 -32.24 6.46
N ALA A 197 -7.38 -32.42 7.09
CA ALA A 197 -8.34 -33.44 6.67
C ALA A 197 -8.87 -33.17 5.24
N ARG A 198 -9.13 -31.90 4.89
CA ARG A 198 -9.44 -31.50 3.51
C ARG A 198 -8.28 -31.85 2.58
N VAL A 199 -7.05 -31.39 2.85
CA VAL A 199 -5.88 -31.65 2.00
C VAL A 199 -5.69 -33.15 1.76
N ALA A 200 -5.68 -33.96 2.84
CA ALA A 200 -5.49 -35.40 2.75
C ALA A 200 -6.57 -36.10 1.92
N ARG A 201 -7.82 -35.65 2.00
CA ARG A 201 -8.90 -36.16 1.14
C ARG A 201 -8.63 -35.86 -0.33
N GLU A 202 -8.28 -34.62 -0.66
CA GLU A 202 -8.11 -34.21 -2.06
C GLU A 202 -6.89 -34.89 -2.69
N VAL A 203 -5.79 -35.06 -1.96
CA VAL A 203 -4.63 -35.85 -2.41
C VAL A 203 -5.06 -37.28 -2.73
N ARG A 204 -5.81 -37.95 -1.82
CA ARG A 204 -6.32 -39.31 -2.08
C ARG A 204 -7.16 -39.39 -3.35
N LEU A 205 -8.00 -38.39 -3.60
CA LEU A 205 -8.83 -38.33 -4.82
C LEU A 205 -7.95 -38.18 -6.07
N CYS A 206 -6.94 -37.31 -6.06
CA CYS A 206 -6.00 -37.16 -7.18
C CYS A 206 -5.24 -38.45 -7.50
N CYS A 207 -4.88 -39.21 -6.47
CA CYS A 207 -4.13 -40.46 -6.60
C CYS A 207 -5.03 -41.69 -6.83
N GLY A 208 -6.34 -41.50 -7.08
CA GLY A 208 -7.28 -42.61 -7.31
C GLY A 208 -7.49 -43.53 -6.10
N ARG A 209 -7.26 -43.04 -4.87
CA ARG A 209 -7.42 -43.80 -3.63
C ARG A 209 -8.83 -43.61 -3.03
N PRO A 210 -9.41 -44.65 -2.39
CA PRO A 210 -10.71 -44.52 -1.74
C PRO A 210 -10.69 -43.51 -0.58
N VAL A 211 -11.76 -42.72 -0.47
CA VAL A 211 -12.03 -41.85 0.68
C VAL A 211 -13.04 -42.55 1.58
N LYS A 212 -12.78 -42.63 2.89
CA LYS A 212 -13.59 -43.40 3.86
C LYS A 212 -15.01 -42.86 4.09
N ASP A 213 -15.35 -41.67 3.58
CA ASP A 213 -16.54 -40.92 4.00
C ASP A 213 -17.83 -41.27 3.23
N GLY A 214 -17.99 -42.50 2.73
CA GLY A 214 -19.27 -43.00 2.20
C GLY A 214 -19.79 -42.36 0.90
N PHE A 215 -19.06 -41.43 0.29
CA PHE A 215 -19.38 -40.87 -1.01
C PHE A 215 -18.81 -41.77 -2.13
N ASN A 216 -19.67 -42.66 -2.63
CA ASN A 216 -19.39 -43.62 -3.70
C ASN A 216 -19.56 -43.04 -5.12
N GLU A 217 -19.71 -41.73 -5.26
CA GLU A 217 -19.68 -41.11 -6.58
C GLU A 217 -18.25 -40.75 -6.91
N LEU A 218 -17.76 -41.17 -8.09
CA LEU A 218 -16.61 -40.59 -8.77
C LEU A 218 -16.79 -39.07 -8.80
N HIS A 219 -16.32 -38.41 -7.74
CA HIS A 219 -16.25 -36.96 -7.67
C HIS A 219 -15.15 -36.59 -8.64
N THR A 220 -15.55 -36.34 -9.90
CA THR A 220 -14.74 -35.56 -10.81
C THR A 220 -14.31 -34.33 -10.05
N TRP A 221 -13.01 -34.06 -10.04
CA TRP A 221 -12.42 -32.85 -9.46
C TRP A 221 -13.21 -31.65 -10.00
N ARG A 222 -14.22 -31.20 -9.25
CA ARG A 222 -15.05 -30.06 -9.67
C ARG A 222 -14.15 -28.86 -9.56
N LYS A 223 -14.13 -28.02 -10.60
CA LYS A 223 -13.43 -26.73 -10.62
C LYS A 223 -13.70 -26.04 -9.28
N ALA A 224 -12.70 -26.05 -8.40
CA ALA A 224 -12.92 -25.70 -7.00
C ALA A 224 -13.42 -24.26 -6.92
N LEU A 225 -14.33 -24.00 -5.97
CA LEU A 225 -14.66 -22.64 -5.56
C LEU A 225 -13.36 -21.98 -5.11
N ARG A 226 -12.82 -21.10 -5.94
CA ARG A 226 -11.67 -20.28 -5.59
C ARG A 226 -12.19 -19.14 -4.71
N PRO A 227 -11.65 -18.93 -3.49
CA PRO A 227 -11.91 -17.71 -2.77
C PRO A 227 -11.49 -16.53 -3.67
N PRO A 228 -12.23 -15.40 -3.62
CA PRO A 228 -11.87 -14.24 -4.41
C PRO A 228 -10.43 -13.82 -4.09
N LYS A 229 -9.69 -13.42 -5.14
CA LYS A 229 -8.34 -12.87 -4.97
C LYS A 229 -8.42 -11.69 -3.99
N PRO A 230 -7.46 -11.58 -3.05
CA PRO A 230 -7.57 -10.57 -2.02
C PRO A 230 -7.37 -9.19 -2.68
N LEU A 231 -8.06 -8.14 -2.23
CA LEU A 231 -8.19 -6.91 -3.02
C LEU A 231 -7.01 -5.93 -2.89
N ALA A 232 -6.30 -5.90 -1.77
CA ALA A 232 -5.00 -5.24 -1.56
C ALA A 232 -4.43 -5.58 -0.16
N PRO A 233 -3.10 -5.50 0.06
CA PRO A 233 -2.42 -6.08 1.22
C PRO A 233 -3.01 -5.71 2.56
N PRO A 234 -3.04 -6.62 3.56
CA PRO A 234 -3.28 -6.18 4.93
C PRO A 234 -2.18 -5.18 5.28
N LEU A 235 -2.55 -4.10 5.95
CA LEU A 235 -1.56 -3.24 6.57
C LEU A 235 -0.94 -4.02 7.72
N LEU A 236 0.35 -4.34 7.61
CA LEU A 236 1.07 -5.06 8.65
C LEU A 236 1.93 -4.11 9.47
N GLU A 237 2.02 -4.41 10.76
CA GLU A 237 3.07 -4.01 11.68
C GLU A 237 4.33 -4.79 11.33
N MET A 238 5.38 -4.12 10.83
CA MET A 238 6.52 -4.83 10.22
C MET A 238 7.37 -5.58 11.23
N GLU A 239 7.36 -5.18 12.51
CA GLU A 239 8.15 -5.84 13.54
C GLU A 239 7.46 -7.14 14.02
N MET A 240 6.15 -7.09 14.23
CA MET A 240 5.35 -8.22 14.73
C MET A 240 4.63 -9.01 13.62
N MET A 241 4.64 -8.51 12.39
CA MET A 241 3.90 -9.05 11.25
C MET A 241 2.40 -9.20 11.50
N MET A 242 1.85 -8.31 12.34
CA MET A 242 0.46 -8.33 12.75
C MET A 242 -0.38 -7.32 11.96
N PRO A 243 -1.64 -7.63 11.62
CA PRO A 243 -2.54 -6.65 11.03
C PRO A 243 -2.66 -5.39 11.90
N ARG A 244 -2.58 -4.22 11.27
CA ARG A 244 -2.79 -2.91 11.90
C ARG A 244 -3.83 -2.09 11.15
N LYS A 245 -4.28 -1.02 11.81
CA LYS A 245 -5.16 -0.03 11.20
C LYS A 245 -4.37 0.93 10.30
N LEU A 246 -5.08 1.48 9.32
CA LEU A 246 -4.63 2.62 8.51
C LEU A 246 -4.43 3.84 9.41
N ARG A 247 -3.26 4.48 9.38
CA ARG A 247 -2.98 5.68 10.16
C ARG A 247 -3.10 6.91 9.28
N VAL A 248 -4.00 7.82 9.64
CA VAL A 248 -4.30 9.04 8.89
C VAL A 248 -3.89 10.25 9.71
N LEU A 249 -3.05 11.12 9.15
CA LEU A 249 -2.76 12.44 9.70
C LEU A 249 -3.67 13.48 9.05
N ALA A 250 -4.49 14.16 9.83
CA ALA A 250 -5.49 15.10 9.36
C ALA A 250 -5.15 16.54 9.77
N LEU A 251 -4.95 17.43 8.78
CA LEU A 251 -4.57 18.82 8.96
C LEU A 251 -5.77 19.76 8.77
N THR A 252 -6.03 20.63 9.75
CA THR A 252 -7.12 21.61 9.69
C THR A 252 -6.91 22.64 8.58
N GLY A 253 -7.98 23.34 8.22
CA GLY A 253 -7.87 24.61 7.49
C GLY A 253 -7.32 25.74 8.36
N GLY A 254 -7.19 26.91 7.73
CA GLY A 254 -7.02 28.16 8.47
C GLY A 254 -8.31 28.51 9.19
N HIS A 255 -8.21 29.31 10.24
CA HIS A 255 -9.34 29.75 11.05
C HIS A 255 -10.15 28.56 11.61
N SER A 256 -9.46 27.48 12.00
CA SER A 256 -10.11 26.22 12.35
C SER A 256 -9.48 25.58 13.59
N CYS A 257 -10.02 24.45 14.02
CA CYS A 257 -9.47 23.62 15.09
C CYS A 257 -9.77 22.14 14.84
N THR A 258 -9.10 21.27 15.59
CA THR A 258 -9.22 19.81 15.41
C THR A 258 -10.65 19.29 15.59
N GLU A 259 -11.47 19.90 16.46
CA GLU A 259 -12.86 19.49 16.67
C GLU A 259 -13.75 19.74 15.45
N VAL A 260 -13.53 20.86 14.75
CA VAL A 260 -14.22 21.16 13.49
C VAL A 260 -13.84 20.14 12.42
N LEU A 261 -12.54 19.86 12.25
CA LEU A 261 -12.08 18.88 11.27
C LEU A 261 -12.55 17.45 11.59
N LYS A 262 -12.56 17.05 12.87
CA LYS A 262 -13.11 15.76 13.31
C LYS A 262 -14.57 15.61 12.86
N TYR A 263 -15.37 16.66 13.05
CA TYR A 263 -16.76 16.65 12.61
C TYR A 263 -16.88 16.58 11.08
N GLN A 264 -16.21 17.48 10.36
CA GLN A 264 -16.30 17.56 8.89
C GLN A 264 -15.81 16.29 8.19
N SER A 265 -14.78 15.63 8.73
CA SER A 265 -14.22 14.39 8.18
C SER A 265 -14.99 13.13 8.58
N ALA A 266 -16.07 13.22 9.37
CA ALA A 266 -16.82 12.04 9.82
C ALA A 266 -17.33 11.14 8.67
N PRO A 267 -17.88 11.68 7.56
CA PRO A 267 -18.30 10.85 6.43
C PRO A 267 -17.13 10.12 5.76
N LEU A 268 -15.97 10.77 5.60
CA LEU A 268 -14.77 10.14 5.07
C LEU A 268 -14.30 9.00 5.97
N ARG A 269 -14.26 9.22 7.29
CA ARG A 269 -13.91 8.17 8.27
C ARG A 269 -14.83 6.96 8.20
N GLN A 270 -16.12 7.21 8.00
CA GLN A 270 -17.12 6.15 7.81
C GLN A 270 -16.85 5.37 6.51
N ALA A 271 -16.60 6.08 5.40
CA ALA A 271 -16.33 5.46 4.10
C ALA A 271 -15.02 4.66 4.07
N ILE A 272 -13.98 5.09 4.80
CA ILE A 272 -12.73 4.32 4.95
C ILE A 272 -12.95 3.06 5.80
N GLY A 273 -13.84 3.12 6.80
CA GLY A 273 -14.10 2.07 7.76
C GLY A 273 -13.54 2.45 9.13
N ARG A 274 -14.44 2.82 10.06
CA ARG A 274 -14.08 3.37 11.37
C ARG A 274 -13.16 2.46 12.20
N ASP A 275 -13.33 1.15 12.08
CA ASP A 275 -12.52 0.17 12.81
C ASP A 275 -11.24 -0.24 12.07
N LEU A 276 -11.09 0.21 10.82
CA LEU A 276 -9.94 -0.07 9.96
C LEU A 276 -8.93 1.08 9.93
N CYS A 277 -9.25 2.23 10.52
CA CYS A 277 -8.38 3.41 10.52
C CYS A 277 -8.30 4.12 11.87
N GLU A 278 -7.18 4.81 12.09
CA GLU A 278 -6.90 5.67 13.23
C GLU A 278 -6.52 7.06 12.70
N PHE A 279 -7.23 8.08 13.18
CA PHE A 279 -6.99 9.46 12.77
C PHE A 279 -6.26 10.22 13.87
N THR A 280 -5.14 10.85 13.50
CA THR A 280 -4.46 11.87 14.30
C THR A 280 -4.81 13.24 13.71
N PHE A 281 -5.41 14.11 14.51
CA PHE A 281 -5.82 15.44 14.07
C PHE A 281 -4.86 16.48 14.62
N ILE A 282 -4.38 17.35 13.73
CA ILE A 282 -3.49 18.46 14.10
C ILE A 282 -4.02 19.78 13.52
N GLU A 283 -3.72 20.86 14.22
CA GLU A 283 -4.13 22.20 13.86
C GLU A 283 -2.92 23.14 13.76
N GLY A 284 -3.17 24.32 13.18
CA GLY A 284 -2.18 25.39 13.12
C GLY A 284 -1.71 25.86 14.50
N THR A 285 -0.64 26.64 14.52
CA THR A 285 -0.02 27.10 15.78
C THR A 285 -0.14 28.62 15.99
N GLU A 286 -0.61 29.36 14.98
CA GLU A 286 -0.81 30.80 15.07
C GLU A 286 -2.26 31.08 15.49
N ASP A 287 -2.45 31.99 16.45
CA ASP A 287 -3.79 32.39 16.88
C ASP A 287 -4.48 33.18 15.79
N TRP A 288 -5.69 32.76 15.44
CA TRP A 288 -6.55 33.54 14.58
C TRP A 288 -7.16 34.71 15.35
N ASN A 289 -6.95 35.93 14.82
CA ASN A 289 -7.59 37.14 15.29
C ASN A 289 -8.47 37.68 14.18
N TRP A 290 -9.78 37.67 14.38
CA TRP A 290 -10.73 38.20 13.39
C TRP A 290 -10.52 39.72 13.22
N PHE A 291 -10.58 40.19 11.98
CA PHE A 291 -10.65 41.60 11.65
C PHE A 291 -11.75 41.86 10.62
N GLU A 292 -12.16 43.13 10.52
CA GLU A 292 -13.23 43.55 9.62
C GLU A 292 -12.90 43.18 8.16
N GLY A 293 -13.81 42.42 7.53
CA GLY A 293 -13.66 41.90 6.16
C GLY A 293 -13.27 40.42 6.06
N GLU A 294 -12.88 39.76 7.16
CA GLU A 294 -12.65 38.32 7.17
C GLU A 294 -13.96 37.50 7.26
N PRO A 295 -13.96 36.25 6.76
CA PRO A 295 -15.07 35.33 6.94
C PRO A 295 -15.48 35.23 8.41
N ILE A 296 -16.79 35.35 8.65
CA ILE A 296 -17.34 35.15 9.99
C ILE A 296 -17.49 33.65 10.21
N VAL A 297 -16.89 33.15 11.29
CA VAL A 297 -17.03 31.76 11.73
C VAL A 297 -18.50 31.43 11.90
N SER A 298 -18.94 30.34 11.28
CA SER A 298 -20.33 29.91 11.35
C SER A 298 -20.73 29.54 12.78
N ASP A 299 -22.03 29.62 13.09
CA ASP A 299 -22.54 29.22 14.42
C ASP A 299 -22.25 27.74 14.73
N MET A 300 -22.21 26.89 13.70
CA MET A 300 -21.82 25.49 13.81
C MET A 300 -20.36 25.35 14.24
N GLU A 301 -19.44 26.05 13.59
CA GLU A 301 -18.01 26.02 13.94
C GLU A 301 -17.75 26.58 15.34
N LYS A 302 -18.41 27.67 15.73
CA LYS A 302 -18.36 28.19 17.11
C LYS A 302 -18.81 27.15 18.12
N LYS A 303 -19.92 26.46 17.82
CA LYS A 303 -20.46 25.40 18.68
C LYS A 303 -19.53 24.20 18.80
N LEU A 304 -18.92 23.78 17.69
CA LEU A 304 -17.97 22.66 17.65
C LEU A 304 -16.66 23.01 18.36
N ALA A 305 -16.16 24.23 18.18
CA ALA A 305 -14.97 24.73 18.84
C ALA A 305 -15.13 24.86 20.36
N LYS A 306 -16.37 24.97 20.87
CA LYS A 306 -16.67 25.10 22.31
C LYS A 306 -15.87 26.23 22.99
N GLY A 307 -15.68 27.33 22.27
CA GLY A 307 -14.89 28.49 22.72
C GLY A 307 -13.37 28.32 22.62
N ALA A 308 -12.86 27.25 22.02
CA ALA A 308 -11.44 27.11 21.72
C ALA A 308 -10.96 28.18 20.73
N GLN A 309 -9.73 28.65 20.94
CA GLN A 309 -9.05 29.57 20.03
C GLN A 309 -8.82 28.89 18.68
N LEU A 310 -9.38 29.47 17.61
CA LEU A 310 -9.16 28.99 16.25
C LEU A 310 -7.73 29.34 15.81
N LYS A 311 -7.18 28.50 14.94
CA LYS A 311 -5.78 28.53 14.58
C LYS A 311 -5.56 28.67 13.08
N ASN A 312 -4.45 29.30 12.75
CA ASN A 312 -3.84 29.36 11.44
C ASN A 312 -2.52 28.58 11.45
N TRP A 313 -2.19 27.96 10.32
CA TRP A 313 -0.89 27.31 10.13
C TRP A 313 0.23 28.34 10.02
N TYR A 314 -0.05 29.41 9.30
CA TYR A 314 0.81 30.55 9.10
C TYR A 314 -0.06 31.80 8.93
N MET A 315 0.54 32.94 9.25
CA MET A 315 0.01 34.24 8.87
C MET A 315 0.60 34.64 7.52
N ASP A 316 -0.11 35.42 6.74
CA ASP A 316 0.41 36.04 5.53
C ASP A 316 0.37 37.57 5.62
N THR A 317 1.30 38.20 4.90
CA THR A 317 1.29 39.65 4.67
C THR A 317 1.21 39.90 3.19
N ILE A 318 0.23 40.69 2.77
CA ILE A 318 0.12 41.15 1.40
C ILE A 318 1.06 42.36 1.22
N THR A 319 2.07 42.21 0.37
CA THR A 319 2.89 43.33 -0.09
C THR A 319 2.40 43.79 -1.46
N GLU A 320 2.24 45.11 -1.63
CA GLU A 320 1.85 45.71 -2.91
C GLU A 320 3.02 46.50 -3.50
N GLU A 321 3.25 46.38 -4.81
CA GLU A 321 4.22 47.23 -5.51
C GLU A 321 3.74 48.69 -5.58
N THR A 322 2.42 48.88 -5.58
CA THR A 322 1.76 50.20 -5.47
C THR A 322 0.61 50.08 -4.48
N PRO A 323 0.68 50.74 -3.32
CA PRO A 323 -0.36 50.64 -2.29
C PRO A 323 -1.73 51.00 -2.85
N THR A 324 -2.74 50.19 -2.53
CA THR A 324 -4.15 50.49 -2.83
C THR A 324 -4.99 50.51 -1.56
N ASP A 325 -6.03 51.33 -1.53
CA ASP A 325 -6.99 51.39 -0.41
C ASP A 325 -7.99 50.22 -0.41
N LYS A 326 -7.78 49.21 -1.27
CA LYS A 326 -8.67 48.06 -1.33
C LYS A 326 -8.60 47.24 -0.03
N PRO A 327 -9.70 46.61 0.41
CA PRO A 327 -9.65 45.61 1.47
C PRO A 327 -8.73 44.42 1.10
N ASN A 328 -8.06 43.82 2.10
CA ASN A 328 -7.18 42.66 1.89
C ASN A 328 -7.87 41.50 1.17
N ARG A 329 -9.16 41.28 1.44
CA ARG A 329 -9.99 40.30 0.74
C ARG A 329 -10.01 40.56 -0.77
N GLU A 330 -10.24 41.79 -1.21
CA GLU A 330 -10.24 42.12 -2.64
C GLU A 330 -8.85 42.00 -3.27
N LYS A 331 -7.80 42.36 -2.52
CA LYS A 331 -6.41 42.20 -2.96
C LYS A 331 -6.05 40.72 -3.17
N GLN A 332 -6.53 39.85 -2.28
CA GLN A 332 -6.30 38.41 -2.33
C GLN A 332 -6.90 37.76 -3.60
N PHE A 333 -7.99 38.31 -4.12
CA PHE A 333 -8.69 37.80 -5.30
C PHE A 333 -8.51 38.66 -6.57
N ASP A 334 -7.61 39.67 -6.57
CA ASP A 334 -7.47 40.58 -7.72
C ASP A 334 -6.90 39.84 -8.95
N PRO A 335 -7.68 39.63 -10.03
CA PRO A 335 -7.21 38.90 -11.22
C PRO A 335 -6.08 39.62 -11.95
N LYS A 336 -5.86 40.92 -11.70
CA LYS A 336 -4.73 41.69 -12.26
C LYS A 336 -3.43 41.44 -11.52
N SER A 337 -3.45 40.69 -10.43
CA SER A 337 -2.24 40.14 -9.81
C SER A 337 -1.78 38.82 -10.46
N ARG A 338 -2.51 38.30 -11.47
CA ARG A 338 -2.05 37.21 -12.36
C ARG A 338 -0.69 37.60 -12.97
N GLY A 339 0.37 36.88 -12.60
CA GLY A 339 1.74 37.13 -13.07
C GLY A 339 2.64 37.94 -12.12
N GLY A 340 2.26 38.14 -10.85
CA GLY A 340 3.20 38.53 -9.78
C GLY A 340 3.56 40.02 -9.66
N LEU A 341 2.89 40.91 -10.38
CA LEU A 341 3.28 42.33 -10.49
C LEU A 341 2.50 43.33 -9.62
N ARG A 342 1.56 42.91 -8.77
CA ARG A 342 0.79 43.88 -7.94
C ARG A 342 0.58 43.49 -6.48
N VAL A 343 0.36 42.22 -6.19
CA VAL A 343 0.09 41.70 -4.84
C VAL A 343 0.94 40.45 -4.63
N ASN A 344 1.84 40.50 -3.65
CA ASN A 344 2.75 39.40 -3.31
C ASN A 344 2.50 38.99 -1.84
N PRO A 345 1.69 37.94 -1.60
CA PRO A 345 1.55 37.36 -0.28
C PRO A 345 2.87 36.74 0.15
N ARG A 346 3.30 37.05 1.37
CA ARG A 346 4.44 36.38 2.02
C ARG A 346 3.97 35.62 3.24
N TYR A 347 4.31 34.35 3.30
CA TYR A 347 3.95 33.46 4.40
C TYR A 347 5.01 33.53 5.50
N HIS A 348 4.54 33.65 6.75
CA HIS A 348 5.43 33.79 7.89
C HIS A 348 5.84 32.45 8.47
N LYS A 349 7.13 32.31 8.79
CA LYS A 349 7.72 31.16 9.52
C LYS A 349 7.55 29.78 8.87
N ILE A 350 7.34 29.71 7.56
CA ILE A 350 7.12 28.43 6.85
C ILE A 350 8.19 27.38 7.12
N PRO A 351 9.51 27.68 7.08
CA PRO A 351 10.54 26.68 7.35
C PRO A 351 10.38 26.01 8.72
N GLU A 352 10.06 26.80 9.76
CA GLU A 352 9.83 26.27 11.11
C GLU A 352 8.58 25.38 11.16
N LYS A 353 7.49 25.78 10.47
CA LYS A 353 6.24 25.00 10.45
C LYS A 353 6.41 23.69 9.70
N VAL A 354 7.08 23.71 8.55
CA VAL A 354 7.41 22.51 7.78
C VAL A 354 8.29 21.57 8.59
N GLN A 355 9.31 22.09 9.27
CA GLN A 355 10.20 21.28 10.10
C GLN A 355 9.43 20.58 11.25
N LYS A 356 8.52 21.28 11.93
CA LYS A 356 7.66 20.67 12.97
C LYS A 356 6.74 19.58 12.43
N LEU A 357 6.16 19.77 11.24
CA LEU A 357 5.35 18.73 10.59
C LEU A 357 6.19 17.50 10.23
N LYS A 358 7.42 17.71 9.73
CA LYS A 358 8.36 16.62 9.47
C LYS A 358 8.67 15.84 10.74
N GLU A 359 9.07 16.53 11.81
CA GLU A 359 9.37 15.92 13.11
C GLU A 359 8.21 15.07 13.62
N LEU A 360 6.98 15.61 13.59
CA LEU A 360 5.78 14.87 13.96
C LEU A 360 5.60 13.60 13.11
N ILE A 361 5.72 13.70 11.80
CA ILE A 361 5.54 12.56 10.88
C ILE A 361 6.60 11.48 11.15
N PHE A 362 7.83 11.88 11.43
CA PHE A 362 8.93 10.96 11.67
C PHE A 362 8.91 10.35 13.08
N ASP A 363 8.51 11.12 14.09
CA ASP A 363 8.44 10.67 15.48
C ASP A 363 7.18 9.86 15.78
N GLU A 364 6.01 10.31 15.30
CA GLU A 364 4.73 9.65 15.57
C GLU A 364 4.29 8.70 14.47
N GLY A 365 4.94 8.72 13.30
CA GLY A 365 4.62 7.88 12.16
C GLY A 365 4.80 6.37 12.39
N PRO A 366 4.54 5.55 11.36
CA PRO A 366 4.18 5.92 10.01
C PRO A 366 2.74 6.39 9.96
N PHE A 367 2.51 7.34 9.07
CA PHE A 367 1.18 7.66 8.57
C PHE A 367 1.07 7.08 7.17
N ASP A 368 -0.06 6.48 6.83
CA ASP A 368 -0.31 5.97 5.49
C ASP A 368 -0.92 7.06 4.60
N VAL A 369 -1.70 7.96 5.20
CA VAL A 369 -2.47 8.98 4.50
C VAL A 369 -2.32 10.33 5.19
N LEU A 370 -2.13 11.38 4.40
CA LEU A 370 -2.39 12.75 4.85
C LEU A 370 -3.72 13.24 4.29
N VAL A 371 -4.61 13.72 5.16
CA VAL A 371 -5.85 14.40 4.77
C VAL A 371 -5.72 15.85 5.16
N ALA A 372 -5.96 16.76 4.24
CA ALA A 372 -5.86 18.18 4.52
C ALA A 372 -7.06 18.95 4.00
N PHE A 373 -7.37 20.06 4.67
CA PHE A 373 -8.43 20.98 4.28
C PHE A 373 -7.86 22.38 4.10
N SER A 374 -8.24 23.08 3.03
CA SER A 374 -7.97 24.52 2.86
C SER A 374 -6.48 24.89 3.07
N GLN A 375 -6.15 25.76 4.04
CA GLN A 375 -4.76 26.13 4.38
C GLN A 375 -3.87 24.92 4.76
N GLY A 376 -4.45 23.86 5.33
CA GLY A 376 -3.73 22.61 5.58
C GLY A 376 -3.23 21.94 4.29
N CYS A 377 -3.94 22.12 3.16
CA CYS A 377 -3.49 21.64 1.85
C CYS A 377 -2.23 22.39 1.42
N ILE A 378 -2.19 23.72 1.59
CA ILE A 378 -0.98 24.53 1.31
C ILE A 378 0.19 24.05 2.16
N MET A 379 -0.01 23.83 3.46
CA MET A 379 1.04 23.26 4.31
C MET A 379 1.53 21.90 3.85
N THR A 380 0.63 21.05 3.35
CA THR A 380 0.99 19.74 2.81
C THR A 380 1.75 19.87 1.49
N HIS A 381 1.38 20.81 0.60
CA HIS A 381 2.14 21.11 -0.61
C HIS A 381 3.55 21.61 -0.26
N LEU A 382 3.67 22.57 0.68
CA LEU A 382 4.94 23.08 1.16
C LEU A 382 5.79 21.94 1.75
N LEU A 383 5.21 21.08 2.58
CA LEU A 383 5.90 19.92 3.15
C LEU A 383 6.44 18.98 2.07
N ILE A 384 5.60 18.58 1.11
CA ILE A 384 6.01 17.71 0.00
C ILE A 384 7.13 18.36 -0.82
N GLY A 385 6.97 19.64 -1.16
CA GLY A 385 7.96 20.40 -1.91
C GLY A 385 9.32 20.49 -1.21
N HIS A 386 9.34 20.79 0.09
CA HIS A 386 10.58 20.85 0.87
C HIS A 386 11.23 19.48 0.98
N LEU A 387 10.45 18.42 1.28
CA LEU A 387 10.98 17.06 1.32
C LEU A 387 11.65 16.67 0.00
N ARG A 388 11.08 17.06 -1.15
CA ARG A 388 11.65 16.78 -2.48
C ARG A 388 12.95 17.51 -2.80
N LYS A 389 13.22 18.63 -2.14
CA LYS A 389 14.48 19.37 -2.29
C LYS A 389 15.56 18.91 -1.32
N GLU A 390 15.19 18.16 -0.29
CA GLU A 390 16.12 17.61 0.68
C GLU A 390 16.71 16.30 0.18
N GLU A 391 18.02 16.13 0.38
CA GLU A 391 18.68 14.85 0.20
C GLU A 391 18.01 13.80 1.09
N PRO A 392 17.66 12.62 0.54
CA PRO A 392 17.07 11.57 1.35
C PRO A 392 18.00 11.18 2.49
N ALA A 393 17.49 11.18 3.72
CA ALA A 393 18.29 10.76 4.86
C ALA A 393 18.62 9.26 4.72
N THR A 394 19.92 8.93 4.74
CA THR A 394 20.42 7.54 4.74
C THR A 394 20.16 6.79 6.04
N GLN A 395 19.59 7.46 7.04
CA GLN A 395 19.17 6.87 8.32
C GLN A 395 17.65 6.73 8.37
N ALA A 396 17.19 5.68 9.05
CA ALA A 396 15.79 5.39 9.37
C ALA A 396 14.99 6.68 9.65
N ALA A 397 14.11 7.06 8.71
CA ALA A 397 13.38 8.31 8.79
C ALA A 397 12.31 8.25 9.90
N SER A 398 11.81 7.07 10.27
CA SER A 398 10.94 6.91 11.45
C SER A 398 11.63 6.11 12.55
N LYS A 399 11.60 6.64 13.79
CA LYS A 399 12.06 5.94 15.00
C LYS A 399 11.32 4.63 15.26
N ARG A 400 10.08 4.51 14.75
CA ARG A 400 9.20 3.39 15.04
C ARG A 400 9.25 2.32 13.94
N TRP A 401 9.63 2.65 12.70
CA TRP A 401 9.45 1.75 11.54
C TRP A 401 10.61 1.67 10.57
N HIS A 402 11.75 2.30 10.86
CA HIS A 402 12.94 2.29 10.01
C HIS A 402 12.70 2.61 8.52
N PHE A 403 11.61 3.34 8.21
CA PHE A 403 11.31 3.74 6.84
C PHE A 403 12.36 4.74 6.38
N THR A 404 13.19 4.41 5.40
CA THR A 404 14.12 5.35 4.77
C THR A 404 13.51 5.91 3.50
N ARG A 405 13.64 7.23 3.30
CA ARG A 405 13.41 7.81 1.98
C ARG A 405 14.66 7.48 1.16
N ASN A 406 14.49 6.83 0.02
CA ASN A 406 15.62 6.45 -0.84
C ASN A 406 15.79 7.38 -2.04
N GLN A 407 14.76 8.17 -2.35
CA GLN A 407 14.76 9.16 -3.42
C GLN A 407 14.08 10.45 -2.94
N PRO A 408 14.47 11.63 -3.46
CA PRO A 408 13.83 12.89 -3.08
C PRO A 408 12.31 12.89 -3.35
N GLU A 409 11.85 12.18 -4.36
CA GLU A 409 10.44 12.12 -4.75
C GLU A 409 9.58 11.29 -3.79
N GLU A 410 10.18 10.44 -2.95
CA GLU A 410 9.45 9.54 -2.04
C GLU A 410 8.99 10.29 -0.79
N MET A 411 7.69 10.18 -0.47
CA MET A 411 7.11 10.68 0.76
C MET A 411 7.07 9.58 1.84
N PRO A 412 7.16 9.93 3.13
CA PRO A 412 7.02 8.96 4.23
C PRO A 412 5.58 8.45 4.46
N TRP A 413 4.66 8.73 3.54
CA TRP A 413 3.28 8.24 3.50
C TRP A 413 2.88 7.93 2.05
N ARG A 414 1.74 7.26 1.83
CA ARG A 414 1.40 6.63 0.54
C ARG A 414 0.50 7.47 -0.36
N VAL A 415 -0.37 8.31 0.20
CA VAL A 415 -1.29 9.17 -0.58
C VAL A 415 -1.70 10.41 0.22
N SER A 416 -1.91 11.53 -0.46
CA SER A 416 -2.48 12.75 0.13
C SER A 416 -3.87 13.05 -0.42
N VAL A 417 -4.81 13.45 0.45
CA VAL A 417 -6.18 13.83 0.09
C VAL A 417 -6.43 15.28 0.46
N PHE A 418 -6.77 16.10 -0.53
CA PHE A 418 -6.96 17.54 -0.39
C PHE A 418 -8.44 17.90 -0.56
N PHE A 419 -9.03 18.51 0.46
CA PHE A 419 -10.38 19.06 0.40
C PHE A 419 -10.30 20.58 0.31
N ASN A 420 -10.87 21.15 -0.76
CA ASN A 420 -10.87 22.58 -1.05
C ASN A 420 -9.47 23.19 -0.90
N GLY A 421 -8.48 22.50 -1.46
CA GLY A 421 -7.10 22.93 -1.44
C GLY A 421 -6.88 24.18 -2.28
N MET A 422 -5.72 24.78 -2.08
CA MET A 422 -5.31 26.06 -2.63
C MET A 422 -3.86 25.95 -3.10
N HIS A 423 -3.50 26.64 -4.19
CA HIS A 423 -2.12 26.67 -4.68
C HIS A 423 -1.21 27.54 -3.79
N ILE A 424 0.12 27.39 -3.92
CA ILE A 424 1.10 28.19 -3.18
C ILE A 424 1.20 29.59 -3.80
N ARG A 425 0.88 30.65 -3.05
CA ARG A 425 0.94 32.07 -3.52
C ARG A 425 2.27 32.74 -3.30
N ASP A 426 2.97 32.30 -2.27
CA ASP A 426 4.21 32.93 -1.92
C ASP A 426 5.26 32.51 -2.95
N LYS A 427 5.70 33.50 -3.74
CA LYS A 427 6.65 33.32 -4.84
C LYS A 427 7.97 32.71 -4.37
N ASP A 428 8.31 32.87 -3.09
CA ASP A 428 9.53 32.32 -2.50
C ASP A 428 9.46 30.79 -2.43
N TYR A 429 8.29 30.16 -2.68
CA TYR A 429 8.06 28.72 -2.65
C TYR A 429 7.41 28.15 -3.93
N MET A 430 7.20 28.94 -4.98
CA MET A 430 6.56 28.45 -6.22
C MET A 430 7.43 27.41 -6.94
N ASP A 431 8.75 27.55 -6.85
CA ASP A 431 9.73 26.66 -7.48
C ASP A 431 9.75 25.23 -6.89
N LEU A 432 9.07 24.99 -5.75
CA LEU A 432 8.91 23.67 -5.15
C LEU A 432 8.23 22.65 -6.07
N PHE A 433 7.49 23.13 -7.09
CA PHE A 433 6.74 22.30 -8.03
C PHE A 433 7.00 22.66 -9.51
N ASP A 434 8.18 23.21 -9.81
CA ASP A 434 8.63 23.37 -11.20
C ASP A 434 8.60 22.04 -11.96
N THR A 435 8.96 20.95 -11.26
CA THR A 435 8.69 19.58 -11.71
C THR A 435 7.52 18.99 -10.91
N PRO A 436 6.47 18.43 -11.56
CA PRO A 436 5.40 17.73 -10.87
C PRO A 436 5.91 16.60 -9.98
N SER A 437 5.32 16.42 -8.80
CA SER A 437 5.61 15.30 -7.90
C SER A 437 4.89 14.04 -8.37
N PRO A 438 5.55 12.87 -8.41
CA PRO A 438 4.88 11.60 -8.69
C PRO A 438 4.06 11.08 -7.51
N HIS A 439 4.05 11.79 -6.37
CA HIS A 439 3.32 11.39 -5.18
C HIS A 439 1.80 11.32 -5.45
N PRO A 440 1.12 10.21 -5.11
CA PRO A 440 -0.31 10.07 -5.38
C PRO A 440 -1.16 11.08 -4.60
N THR A 441 -2.10 11.72 -5.30
CA THR A 441 -3.00 12.70 -4.68
C THR A 441 -4.44 12.58 -5.15
N VAL A 442 -5.36 12.90 -4.24
CA VAL A 442 -6.80 13.01 -4.49
C VAL A 442 -7.25 14.42 -4.12
N HIS A 443 -7.90 15.12 -5.04
CA HIS A 443 -8.37 16.50 -4.86
C HIS A 443 -9.90 16.53 -4.91
N VAL A 444 -10.53 17.20 -3.94
CA VAL A 444 -11.98 17.35 -3.85
C VAL A 444 -12.32 18.83 -3.75
N PHE A 445 -13.12 19.33 -4.70
CA PHE A 445 -13.47 20.76 -4.80
C PHE A 445 -14.97 21.04 -4.72
N GLY A 446 -15.36 22.03 -3.93
CA GLY A 446 -16.69 22.64 -3.95
C GLY A 446 -16.77 23.70 -5.03
N LYS A 447 -17.69 23.58 -6.00
CA LYS A 447 -17.83 24.54 -7.11
C LYS A 447 -18.40 25.89 -6.69
N ALA A 448 -19.09 25.96 -5.55
CA ALA A 448 -19.56 27.21 -4.98
C ALA A 448 -18.56 27.79 -3.95
N ASP A 449 -17.37 27.18 -3.84
CA ASP A 449 -16.29 27.70 -3.02
C ASP A 449 -15.76 28.99 -3.63
N GLU A 450 -15.63 30.04 -2.81
CA GLU A 450 -15.05 31.31 -3.24
C GLU A 450 -13.58 31.18 -3.65
N PHE A 451 -12.90 30.11 -3.20
CA PHE A 451 -11.55 29.74 -3.59
C PHE A 451 -11.49 28.70 -4.73
N TYR A 452 -12.61 28.32 -5.33
CA TYR A 452 -12.65 27.27 -6.37
C TYR A 452 -11.73 27.61 -7.56
N ASP A 453 -11.98 28.74 -8.23
CA ASP A 453 -11.18 29.20 -9.36
C ASP A 453 -9.74 29.47 -8.94
N TYR A 454 -9.56 29.92 -7.69
CA TYR A 454 -8.26 30.15 -7.12
C TYR A 454 -7.42 28.86 -7.05
N GLY A 455 -8.01 27.74 -6.63
CA GLY A 455 -7.33 26.44 -6.64
C GLY A 455 -7.13 25.85 -8.05
N ARG A 456 -8.07 26.11 -8.97
CA ARG A 456 -8.19 25.46 -10.29
C ARG A 456 -7.53 26.21 -11.46
N ASP A 457 -7.38 27.53 -11.36
CA ASP A 457 -6.80 28.36 -12.43
C ASP A 457 -5.33 28.71 -12.16
N GLY A 458 -4.81 28.38 -10.97
CA GLY A 458 -3.40 28.64 -10.59
C GLY A 458 -3.02 30.11 -10.51
N PHE A 459 -3.98 31.02 -10.72
CA PHE A 459 -3.87 32.47 -10.60
C PHE A 459 -2.66 33.09 -11.32
N GLY A 460 -2.37 32.59 -12.52
CA GLY A 460 -1.27 33.08 -13.37
C GLY A 460 0.06 32.34 -13.20
N TYR A 461 0.10 31.29 -12.37
CA TYR A 461 1.20 30.33 -12.31
C TYR A 461 0.72 28.95 -12.78
N LYS A 462 0.27 28.11 -11.85
CA LYS A 462 -0.04 26.70 -12.11
C LYS A 462 -1.16 26.21 -11.20
N PRO A 463 -2.23 25.60 -11.73
CA PRO A 463 -3.26 24.95 -10.93
C PRO A 463 -2.66 23.94 -9.95
N GLN A 464 -3.24 23.81 -8.75
CA GLN A 464 -2.64 22.96 -7.71
C GLN A 464 -2.61 21.48 -8.11
N GLU A 465 -3.54 21.02 -8.95
CA GLU A 465 -3.53 19.63 -9.41
C GLU A 465 -2.31 19.33 -10.27
N GLU A 466 -1.81 20.31 -11.01
CA GLU A 466 -0.63 20.12 -11.86
C GLU A 466 0.69 20.10 -11.05
N TYR A 467 0.63 20.30 -9.73
CA TYR A 467 1.75 19.98 -8.83
C TYR A 467 2.07 18.49 -8.80
N TYR A 468 1.16 17.65 -9.26
CA TYR A 468 1.25 16.20 -9.17
C TYR A 468 1.11 15.53 -10.53
N VAL A 469 1.71 14.35 -10.68
CA VAL A 469 1.49 13.47 -11.83
C VAL A 469 0.18 12.71 -11.61
N ASP A 470 -0.72 12.77 -12.60
CA ASP A 470 -1.99 12.04 -12.64
C ASP A 470 -2.86 12.11 -11.37
N PRO A 471 -3.16 13.32 -10.85
CA PRO A 471 -4.02 13.47 -9.67
C PRO A 471 -5.45 12.98 -9.94
N VAL A 472 -6.08 12.37 -8.94
CA VAL A 472 -7.50 12.03 -8.99
C VAL A 472 -8.33 13.24 -8.54
N ILE A 473 -9.26 13.70 -9.36
CA ILE A 473 -10.00 14.96 -9.09
C ILE A 473 -11.51 14.70 -9.01
N PHE A 474 -12.12 15.21 -7.95
CA PHE A 474 -13.56 15.22 -7.73
C PHE A 474 -14.07 16.65 -7.51
N SER A 475 -15.32 16.88 -7.90
CA SER A 475 -16.04 18.10 -7.56
C SER A 475 -17.47 17.85 -7.09
N HIS A 476 -17.98 18.76 -6.26
CA HIS A 476 -19.36 18.83 -5.77
C HIS A 476 -19.88 20.28 -5.89
N SER A 477 -21.18 20.51 -5.70
CA SER A 477 -21.83 21.81 -5.91
C SER A 477 -21.81 22.75 -4.70
N GLU A 478 -21.30 22.29 -3.55
CA GLU A 478 -21.32 23.08 -2.31
C GLU A 478 -20.13 24.06 -2.25
N GLY A 479 -20.08 24.86 -1.18
CA GLY A 479 -19.05 25.87 -0.94
C GLY A 479 -17.76 25.31 -0.34
N HIS A 480 -17.06 26.14 0.42
CA HIS A 480 -15.79 25.82 1.10
C HIS A 480 -15.99 24.87 2.31
N ALA A 481 -16.43 23.64 2.04
CA ALA A 481 -16.69 22.62 3.04
C ALA A 481 -16.47 21.21 2.48
N PHE A 482 -16.35 20.22 3.37
CA PHE A 482 -16.45 18.82 3.01
C PHE A 482 -17.82 18.52 2.38
N PRO A 483 -17.93 17.66 1.35
CA PRO A 483 -19.21 17.35 0.73
C PRO A 483 -20.23 16.81 1.73
N THR A 484 -21.47 17.33 1.74
CA THR A 484 -22.52 16.85 2.66
C THR A 484 -23.79 16.35 1.97
N GLN A 485 -24.04 16.78 0.74
CA GLN A 485 -25.29 16.48 0.02
C GLN A 485 -25.28 15.10 -0.67
N PRO A 486 -26.13 14.14 -0.26
CA PRO A 486 -26.31 12.88 -0.99
C PRO A 486 -27.09 13.08 -2.30
N PRO A 487 -26.94 12.19 -3.30
CA PRO A 487 -26.06 11.01 -3.31
C PRO A 487 -24.59 11.36 -3.57
N ARG A 488 -24.31 12.59 -4.03
CA ARG A 488 -22.99 12.98 -4.53
C ARG A 488 -21.89 12.92 -3.48
N ALA A 489 -22.18 13.35 -2.25
CA ALA A 489 -21.24 13.27 -1.14
C ALA A 489 -20.79 11.83 -0.90
N ARG A 490 -21.74 10.89 -0.82
CA ARG A 490 -21.46 9.46 -0.63
C ARG A 490 -20.59 8.91 -1.76
N GLU A 491 -20.96 9.19 -3.02
CA GLU A 491 -20.17 8.75 -4.18
C GLU A 491 -18.72 9.25 -4.11
N ILE A 492 -18.51 10.52 -3.75
CA ILE A 492 -17.17 11.09 -3.59
C ILE A 492 -16.42 10.37 -2.48
N TYR A 493 -17.01 10.18 -1.30
CA TYR A 493 -16.32 9.52 -0.19
C TYR A 493 -16.00 8.06 -0.49
N ASP A 494 -16.90 7.32 -1.13
CA ASP A 494 -16.68 5.93 -1.53
C ASP A 494 -15.49 5.84 -2.51
N ARG A 495 -15.40 6.78 -3.47
CA ARG A 495 -14.27 6.84 -4.40
C ARG A 495 -12.96 7.31 -3.74
N VAL A 496 -13.00 8.31 -2.86
CA VAL A 496 -11.82 8.74 -2.09
C VAL A 496 -11.29 7.59 -1.23
N ALA A 497 -12.18 6.85 -0.56
CA ALA A 497 -11.80 5.68 0.22
C ALA A 497 -11.20 4.58 -0.67
N ALA A 498 -11.77 4.33 -1.84
CA ALA A 498 -11.20 3.38 -2.81
C ALA A 498 -9.78 3.77 -3.26
N GLU A 499 -9.53 5.06 -3.52
CA GLU A 499 -8.19 5.57 -3.85
C GLU A 499 -7.21 5.42 -2.67
N ILE A 500 -7.65 5.72 -1.44
CA ILE A 500 -6.84 5.50 -0.24
C ILE A 500 -6.43 4.03 -0.15
N TRP A 501 -7.38 3.10 -0.26
CA TRP A 501 -7.11 1.67 -0.16
C TRP A 501 -6.28 1.13 -1.34
N ARG A 502 -6.42 1.71 -2.54
CA ARG A 502 -5.59 1.40 -3.71
C ARG A 502 -4.12 1.66 -3.43
N HIS A 503 -3.79 2.77 -2.77
CA HIS A 503 -2.41 3.15 -2.46
C HIS A 503 -1.89 2.57 -1.14
N CYS A 504 -2.78 2.36 -0.17
CA CYS A 504 -2.38 1.94 1.17
C CYS A 504 -2.41 0.43 1.37
N GLY A 505 -3.02 -0.36 0.50
CA GLY A 505 -3.23 -1.77 0.81
C GLY A 505 -4.49 -1.98 1.66
N GLY A 506 -5.43 -2.78 1.18
CA GLY A 506 -6.67 -3.18 1.87
C GLY A 506 -7.93 -3.06 1.00
N ARG A 507 -9.08 -3.49 1.53
CA ARG A 507 -10.38 -3.38 0.81
C ARG A 507 -11.13 -2.13 1.32
N PRO A 508 -11.73 -1.31 0.44
CA PRO A 508 -12.78 -0.40 0.90
C PRO A 508 -13.92 -1.21 1.55
N PRO A 509 -14.55 -0.69 2.63
CA PRO A 509 -15.77 -1.29 3.17
C PRO A 509 -16.77 -1.55 2.04
N ALA A 510 -17.39 -2.74 2.06
CA ALA A 510 -18.33 -3.18 1.02
C ALA A 510 -19.60 -2.33 0.96
#